data_AF-A0A5C5VC04-F1
#
_entry.id   AF-A0A5C5VC04-F1
#
_cell.length_a   1.000
_cell.length_b   1.000
_cell.length_c   1.000
_cell.angle_alpha   90.00
_cell.angle_beta   90.00
_cell.angle_gamma   90.00
#
_symmetry.space_group_name_H-M   'P 1'
#
loop_
_entity.id
_entity.type
_entity.pdbx_description
1 polymer ?
#
loop_
_entity_poly.entity_id
_entity_poly.type
_entity_poly.pdbx_seq_one_letter_code
_entity_poly.pdbx_strand_id
1 'polypeptide(L)'
;MKSAVVFGLVGVGALLFALSLFWTSIFTGRSTWTPDKAEQWSEVKDRLHNLSFIVNSPQPPRRHASREEAQAEYDKVKAMADQLRAEFEGAYHGPRNTATVLKWTGVGFFVMGVVANFVMKNPDE
;
A
#
# COMPACT_ATOMS: atom_id res chain seq x y z
N MET A 1 39.40 13.03 9.38
CA MET A 1 38.62 12.02 8.64
C MET A 1 37.37 11.54 9.37
N LYS A 2 37.42 11.25 10.68
CA LYS A 2 36.27 10.78 11.48
C LYS A 2 35.05 11.73 11.47
N SER A 3 35.26 13.04 11.59
CA SER A 3 34.16 14.03 11.57
C SER A 3 33.45 14.15 10.22
N ALA A 4 34.13 13.88 9.10
CA ALA A 4 33.50 13.93 7.77
C ALA A 4 32.48 12.79 7.59
N VAL A 5 32.75 11.62 8.17
CA VAL A 5 31.82 10.48 8.17
C VAL A 5 30.58 10.78 9.02
N VAL A 6 30.76 11.42 10.17
CA VAL A 6 29.65 11.83 11.06
C VAL A 6 28.77 12.89 10.42
N PHE A 7 29.36 13.94 9.84
CA PHE A 7 28.60 14.95 9.09
C PHE A 7 27.91 14.35 7.85
N GLY A 8 28.55 13.39 7.17
CA GLY A 8 27.94 12.62 6.10
C GLY A 8 26.70 11.84 6.55
N LEU A 9 26.78 11.12 7.66
CA LEU A 9 25.65 10.37 8.23
C LEU A 9 24.48 11.29 8.64
N VAL A 10 24.77 12.42 9.28
CA VAL A 10 23.73 13.39 9.67
C VAL A 10 23.09 14.04 8.44
N GLY A 11 23.91 14.42 7.45
CA GLY A 11 23.42 15.00 6.20
C GLY A 11 22.56 14.03 5.40
N VAL A 12 23.00 12.77 5.26
CA VAL A 12 22.21 11.70 4.62
C VAL A 12 20.93 11.43 5.40
N GLY A 13 20.98 11.39 6.73
CA GLY A 13 19.78 11.22 7.57
C GLY A 13 18.76 12.33 7.39
N ALA A 14 19.20 13.59 7.38
CA ALA A 14 18.33 14.75 7.13
C ALA A 14 17.74 14.73 5.72
N LEU A 15 18.54 14.35 4.72
CA LEU A 15 18.11 14.25 3.33
C LEU A 15 17.08 13.13 3.14
N LEU A 16 17.30 11.95 3.74
CA LEU A 16 16.34 10.84 3.74
C LEU A 16 15.03 11.23 4.44
N PHE A 17 15.12 11.96 5.56
CA PHE A 17 13.95 12.45 6.27
C PHE A 17 13.15 13.43 5.41
N ALA A 18 13.80 14.41 4.79
CA ALA A 18 13.18 15.35 3.87
C ALA A 18 12.55 14.60 2.67
N LEU A 19 13.28 13.66 2.06
CA LEU A 19 12.75 12.82 0.98
C LEU A 19 11.49 12.07 1.43
N SER A 20 11.42 11.58 2.67
CA SER A 20 10.24 10.89 3.20
C SER A 20 8.98 11.77 3.27
N LEU A 21 9.15 13.08 3.52
CA LEU A 21 8.04 14.03 3.55
C LEU A 21 7.53 14.33 2.14
N PHE A 22 8.45 14.43 1.17
CA PHE A 22 8.10 14.69 -0.23
C PHE A 22 7.69 13.42 -0.99
N TRP A 23 8.08 12.23 -0.53
CA TRP A 23 7.80 10.96 -1.21
C TRP A 23 6.30 10.71 -1.42
N THR A 24 5.48 10.99 -0.40
CA THR A 24 4.01 10.85 -0.49
C THR A 24 3.36 11.91 -1.38
N SER A 25 4.05 13.03 -1.62
CA SER A 25 3.57 14.10 -2.51
C SER A 25 3.94 13.85 -3.96
N ILE A 26 5.11 13.25 -4.22
CA ILE A 26 5.60 12.93 -5.57
C ILE A 26 4.93 11.65 -6.07
N PHE A 27 4.87 10.61 -5.24
CA PHE A 27 4.21 9.34 -5.56
C PHE A 27 2.86 9.28 -4.86
N THR A 28 1.89 10.03 -5.38
CA THR A 28 0.49 9.80 -5.00
C THR A 28 0.03 8.50 -5.65
N GLY A 29 -0.56 7.59 -4.88
CA GLY A 29 -1.09 6.29 -5.36
C GLY A 29 -2.14 6.38 -6.47
N ARG A 30 -2.43 7.59 -6.97
CA ARG A 30 -3.26 7.87 -8.14
C ARG A 30 -2.63 7.39 -9.45
N SER A 31 -1.32 7.14 -9.52
CA SER A 31 -0.69 6.78 -10.80
C SER A 31 -1.05 5.36 -11.29
N THR A 32 -1.50 4.46 -10.39
CA THR A 32 -1.80 3.06 -10.71
C THR A 32 -3.31 2.74 -10.72
N TRP A 33 -4.14 3.61 -10.15
CA TRP A 33 -5.60 3.48 -10.14
C TRP A 33 -6.22 4.41 -11.19
N THR A 34 -6.49 3.87 -12.39
CA THR A 34 -7.06 4.62 -13.53
C THR A 34 -8.60 4.72 -13.43
N PRO A 35 -9.22 5.68 -14.14
CA PRO A 35 -10.69 5.76 -14.24
C PRO A 35 -11.32 4.46 -14.72
N ASP A 36 -10.70 3.80 -15.71
CA ASP A 36 -11.19 2.53 -16.27
C ASP A 36 -11.24 1.40 -15.22
N LYS A 37 -10.25 1.35 -14.33
CA LYS A 37 -10.24 0.38 -13.21
C LYS A 37 -11.30 0.71 -12.17
N ALA A 38 -11.58 1.99 -11.94
CA ALA A 38 -12.67 2.41 -11.04
C ALA A 38 -14.04 2.01 -11.59
N GLU A 39 -14.24 2.14 -12.90
CA GLU A 39 -15.47 1.71 -13.58
C GLU A 39 -15.63 0.19 -13.56
N GLN A 40 -14.57 -0.56 -13.90
CA GLN A 40 -14.56 -2.03 -13.78
C GLN A 40 -14.83 -2.49 -12.35
N TRP A 41 -14.28 -1.80 -11.35
CA TRP A 41 -14.52 -2.11 -9.95
C TRP A 41 -15.99 -1.92 -9.54
N SER A 42 -16.63 -0.86 -10.03
CA SER A 42 -18.07 -0.64 -9.81
C SER A 42 -18.90 -1.75 -10.45
N GLU A 43 -18.61 -2.08 -11.72
CA GLU A 43 -19.35 -3.10 -12.46
C GLU A 43 -19.20 -4.50 -11.82
N VAL A 44 -17.98 -4.86 -11.41
CA VAL A 44 -17.71 -6.14 -10.72
C VAL A 44 -18.44 -6.21 -9.39
N LYS A 45 -18.49 -5.11 -8.62
CA LYS A 45 -19.27 -5.05 -7.38
C LYS A 45 -20.76 -5.19 -7.60
N ASP A 46 -21.31 -4.53 -8.61
CA ASP A 46 -22.73 -4.60 -8.94
C ASP A 46 -23.13 -6.02 -9.36
N ARG A 47 -22.29 -6.66 -10.18
CA ARG A 47 -22.46 -8.08 -10.57
C ARG A 47 -22.34 -9.01 -9.36
N LEU A 48 -21.35 -8.81 -8.49
CA LEU A 48 -21.17 -9.59 -7.27
C LEU A 48 -22.38 -9.45 -6.34
N HIS A 49 -22.91 -8.24 -6.19
CA HIS A 49 -24.06 -7.96 -5.35
C HIS A 49 -25.31 -8.67 -5.89
N ASN A 50 -25.58 -8.56 -7.19
CA ASN A 50 -26.68 -9.27 -7.85
C ASN A 50 -26.54 -10.80 -7.74
N LEU A 51 -25.36 -11.35 -8.01
CA LEU A 51 -25.10 -12.79 -7.89
C LEU A 51 -25.19 -13.27 -6.44
N SER A 52 -24.78 -12.44 -5.46
CA SER A 52 -24.91 -12.77 -4.05
C SER A 52 -26.36 -12.96 -3.61
N PHE A 53 -27.30 -12.20 -4.18
CA PHE A 53 -28.73 -12.39 -3.92
C PHE A 53 -29.22 -13.70 -4.52
N ILE A 54 -28.76 -14.09 -5.70
CA ILE A 54 -29.18 -15.33 -6.36
C ILE A 54 -28.64 -16.56 -5.61
N VAL A 55 -27.38 -16.51 -5.19
CA VAL A 55 -26.68 -17.60 -4.48
C VAL A 55 -27.21 -17.79 -3.05
N ASN A 56 -27.39 -16.67 -2.32
CA ASN A 56 -27.78 -16.69 -0.90
C ASN A 56 -29.28 -16.61 -0.66
N SER A 57 -30.11 -16.35 -1.69
CA SER A 57 -31.56 -16.36 -1.52
C SER A 57 -32.08 -17.78 -1.32
N PRO A 58 -32.96 -18.02 -0.32
CA PRO A 58 -33.61 -19.31 -0.11
C PRO A 58 -34.57 -19.69 -1.26
N GLN A 59 -35.04 -18.72 -2.05
CA GLN A 59 -35.75 -18.95 -3.31
C GLN A 59 -35.12 -18.08 -4.42
N PRO A 60 -34.26 -18.65 -5.28
CA PRO A 60 -33.69 -17.89 -6.37
C PRO A 60 -34.80 -17.47 -7.37
N PRO A 61 -34.73 -16.27 -7.97
CA PRO A 61 -35.70 -15.84 -8.97
C PRO A 61 -35.71 -16.82 -10.14
N ARG A 62 -36.90 -17.25 -10.60
CA ARG A 62 -37.13 -18.21 -11.71
C ARG A 62 -36.44 -17.88 -13.06
N ARG A 63 -35.76 -16.74 -13.15
CA ARG A 63 -35.21 -16.17 -14.39
C ARG A 63 -33.72 -16.43 -14.58
N HIS A 64 -33.03 -16.97 -13.58
CA HIS A 64 -31.60 -17.24 -13.66
C HIS A 64 -31.31 -18.71 -13.95
N ALA A 65 -30.21 -18.93 -14.66
CA ALA A 65 -29.51 -20.20 -14.79
C ALA A 65 -29.41 -20.93 -13.43
N SER A 66 -29.25 -22.25 -13.47
CA SER A 66 -29.24 -23.11 -12.28
C SER A 66 -28.39 -22.53 -11.14
N ARG A 67 -28.74 -22.82 -9.87
CA ARG A 67 -28.00 -22.32 -8.70
C ARG A 67 -26.49 -22.61 -8.78
N GLU A 68 -26.12 -23.72 -9.40
CA GLU A 68 -24.74 -24.12 -9.65
C GLU A 68 -24.04 -23.21 -10.67
N GLU A 69 -24.70 -22.84 -11.76
CA GLU A 69 -24.18 -21.86 -12.73
C GLU A 69 -24.01 -20.47 -12.10
N ALA A 70 -24.98 -20.02 -11.29
CA ALA A 70 -24.90 -18.76 -10.56
C ALA A 70 -23.77 -18.77 -9.52
N GLN A 71 -23.52 -19.90 -8.86
CA GLN A 71 -22.40 -20.07 -7.93
C GLN A 71 -21.06 -20.00 -8.67
N ALA A 72 -20.92 -20.70 -9.81
CA ALA A 72 -19.71 -20.68 -10.61
C ALA A 72 -19.40 -19.27 -11.17
N GLU A 73 -20.43 -18.51 -11.54
CA GLU A 73 -20.28 -17.12 -11.95
C GLU A 73 -19.92 -16.22 -10.76
N TYR A 74 -20.54 -16.43 -9.60
CA TYR A 74 -20.22 -15.71 -8.36
C TYR A 74 -18.75 -15.90 -7.97
N ASP A 75 -18.23 -17.14 -8.01
CA ASP A 75 -16.84 -17.42 -7.63
C ASP A 75 -15.85 -16.77 -8.59
N LYS A 76 -16.15 -16.73 -9.90
CA LYS A 76 -15.34 -16.01 -10.90
C LYS A 76 -15.32 -14.50 -10.65
N VAL A 77 -16.50 -13.91 -10.45
CA VAL A 77 -16.63 -12.46 -10.21
C VAL A 77 -16.00 -12.07 -8.87
N LYS A 78 -16.10 -12.94 -7.86
CA LYS A 78 -15.43 -12.77 -6.57
C LYS A 78 -13.91 -12.78 -6.73
N ALA A 79 -13.36 -13.71 -7.48
CA ALA A 79 -11.92 -13.75 -7.75
C ALA A 79 -11.43 -12.46 -8.44
N MET A 80 -12.19 -11.95 -9.43
CA MET A 80 -11.90 -10.66 -10.07
C MET A 80 -11.98 -9.49 -9.07
N ALA A 81 -12.99 -9.51 -8.20
CA ALA A 81 -13.15 -8.50 -7.17
C ALA A 81 -11.97 -8.50 -6.18
N ASP A 82 -11.54 -9.69 -5.72
CA ASP A 82 -10.44 -9.82 -4.79
C ASP A 82 -9.11 -9.34 -5.42
N GLN A 83 -8.90 -9.60 -6.72
CA GLN A 83 -7.75 -9.09 -7.45
C GLN A 83 -7.76 -7.56 -7.57
N LEU A 84 -8.88 -6.96 -8.02
CA LEU A 84 -9.03 -5.50 -8.11
C LEU A 84 -8.88 -4.82 -6.75
N ARG A 85 -9.37 -5.44 -5.69
CA ARG A 85 -9.21 -4.97 -4.31
C ARG A 85 -7.75 -4.98 -3.89
N ALA A 86 -7.01 -6.05 -4.16
CA ALA A 86 -5.59 -6.14 -3.84
C ALA A 86 -4.78 -5.07 -4.58
N GLU A 87 -5.10 -4.80 -5.85
CA GLU A 87 -4.49 -3.71 -6.62
C GLU A 87 -4.81 -2.34 -6.03
N PHE A 88 -6.07 -2.10 -5.63
CA PHE A 88 -6.48 -0.86 -4.97
C PHE A 88 -5.74 -0.66 -3.63
N GLU A 89 -5.74 -1.67 -2.76
CA GLU A 89 -5.06 -1.60 -1.47
C GLU A 89 -3.55 -1.41 -1.65
N GLY A 90 -2.94 -2.08 -2.62
CA GLY A 90 -1.53 -1.87 -2.98
C GLY A 90 -1.25 -0.46 -3.49
N ALA A 91 -2.09 0.09 -4.36
CA ALA A 91 -1.96 1.45 -4.88
C ALA A 91 -2.17 2.51 -3.78
N TYR A 92 -3.13 2.29 -2.88
CA TYR A 92 -3.48 3.21 -1.81
C TYR A 92 -2.48 3.18 -0.64
N HIS A 93 -2.09 1.98 -0.19
CA HIS A 93 -1.21 1.80 0.96
C HIS A 93 0.28 1.77 0.59
N GLY A 94 0.64 1.43 -0.64
CA GLY A 94 2.03 1.31 -1.09
C GLY A 94 2.87 2.56 -0.80
N PRO A 95 2.47 3.75 -1.29
CA PRO A 95 3.23 4.99 -1.03
C PRO A 95 3.35 5.32 0.46
N ARG A 96 2.31 5.00 1.24
CA ARG A 96 2.24 5.25 2.68
C ARG A 96 3.14 4.30 3.47
N ASN A 97 3.21 3.03 3.09
CA ASN A 97 4.12 2.05 3.68
C ASN A 97 5.58 2.40 3.34
N THR A 98 5.89 2.71 2.08
CA THR A 98 7.25 3.11 1.68
C THR A 98 7.71 4.36 2.41
N ALA A 99 6.84 5.37 2.54
CA ALA A 99 7.15 6.58 3.29
C ALA A 99 7.34 6.31 4.79
N THR A 100 6.58 5.38 5.37
CA THR A 100 6.73 4.98 6.78
C THR A 100 8.05 4.28 7.02
N VAL A 101 8.43 3.33 6.16
CA VAL A 101 9.75 2.68 6.20
C VAL A 101 10.86 3.71 6.07
N LEU A 102 10.79 4.61 5.08
CA LEU A 102 11.81 5.63 4.86
C LEU A 102 11.96 6.58 6.06
N LYS A 103 10.85 6.96 6.71
CA LYS A 103 10.85 7.75 7.95
C LYS A 103 11.62 7.04 9.06
N TRP A 104 11.29 5.78 9.34
CA TRP A 104 11.94 5.03 10.42
C TRP A 104 13.41 4.73 10.12
N THR A 105 13.76 4.44 8.87
CA THR A 105 15.16 4.28 8.46
C THR A 105 15.94 5.59 8.61
N GLY A 106 15.36 6.73 8.21
CA GLY A 106 15.97 8.05 8.40
C GLY A 106 16.17 8.41 9.87
N VAL A 107 15.17 8.17 10.72
CA VAL A 107 15.29 8.33 12.19
C VAL A 107 16.38 7.42 12.75
N GLY A 108 16.44 6.17 12.30
CA GLY A 108 17.48 5.21 12.70
C GLY A 108 18.89 5.71 12.39
N PHE A 109 19.13 6.19 11.16
CA PHE A 109 20.43 6.76 10.78
C PHE A 109 20.77 8.04 11.55
N PHE A 110 19.78 8.89 11.82
CA PHE A 110 19.99 10.09 12.62
C PHE A 110 20.43 9.76 14.05
N VAL A 111 19.70 8.87 14.74
CA VAL A 111 20.04 8.42 16.09
C VAL A 111 21.41 7.74 16.11
N MET A 112 21.69 6.87 15.15
CA MET A 112 22.98 6.18 15.05
C MET A 112 24.13 7.19 14.83
N GLY A 113 23.93 8.22 14.01
CA GLY A 113 24.90 9.30 13.82
C GLY A 113 25.17 10.11 15.09
N VAL A 114 24.13 10.43 15.87
CA VAL A 114 24.26 11.13 17.16
C VAL A 114 25.01 10.27 18.19
N VAL A 115 24.65 9.00 18.32
CA VAL A 115 25.32 8.06 19.25
C VAL A 115 26.77 7.85 18.83
N ALA A 116 27.04 7.61 17.54
CA ALA A 116 28.40 7.44 17.04
C ALA A 116 29.25 8.70 17.27
N ASN A 117 28.67 9.90 17.14
CA ASN A 117 29.35 11.15 17.48
C ASN A 117 29.69 11.21 18.97
N PHE A 118 28.75 10.83 19.86
CA PHE A 118 28.95 10.87 21.30
C PHE A 118 30.01 9.86 21.77
N VAL A 119 29.97 8.62 21.25
CA VAL A 119 30.96 7.56 21.52
C VAL A 119 32.33 7.95 20.97
N MET A 120 32.41 8.52 19.76
CA MET A 120 33.70 8.98 19.22
C MET A 120 34.25 10.21 19.94
N LYS A 121 33.41 10.99 20.62
CA LYS A 121 33.81 12.15 21.41
C LYS A 121 34.25 11.75 22.83
N ASN A 122 33.74 10.63 23.35
CA ASN A 122 34.11 10.04 24.64
C ASN A 122 34.66 8.61 24.47
N PRO A 123 35.83 8.41 23.83
CA PRO A 123 36.37 7.07 23.61
C PRO A 123 36.87 6.35 24.88
N ASP A 124 37.04 7.07 26.01
CA ASP A 124 37.83 6.60 27.16
C ASP A 124 37.15 6.79 28.55
N GLU A 125 35.82 6.80 28.65
CA GLU A 125 35.11 6.42 29.90
C GLU A 125 34.70 4.95 29.84
#